data_AF-A0A452CA76-F1
#
_entry.id   AF-A0A452CA76-F1
#
_cell.length_a   1.000
_cell.length_b   1.000
_cell.length_c   1.000
_cell.angle_alpha   90.00
_cell.angle_beta   90.00
_cell.angle_gamma   90.00
#
_symmetry.space_group_name_H-M   'P 1'
#
loop_
_entity.id
_entity.type
_entity.pdbx_description
1 polymer ?
#
loop_
_entity_poly.entity_id
_entity_poly.type
_entity_poly.pdbx_seq_one_letter_code
_entity_poly.pdbx_strand_id
1 'polypeptide(L)'
;MKYSKAYQALKEKYKDMVKVWPEVTDPEKFVYEDVALAAYLLILWEEERAERGEPTRQSFVDLGCGNGLLVHILSSEGHPGRGIDVRRRKVWDMYGPETHLEESAITPNDKTLFPDVDWLIGNHSDELTPWIPVIAARSSYNCRFFVVPCCFFDFIGKYQRRQSKKTQYRGYLDFITEVGSTCGFHVEEDCLRIPSTKRVCLIGKSRTYPPAGEDSVDERRTRYINSRPGGPVSPPGQVPAPPPPGAAAGGADGPEGRGALDVGAGHTPESSAEGLWLSGFHPREKVKRVRNCAALPRDFIDRVVLQVANLLLGGKQLNMRSSQSRSAKAWNRGGSLSLAEVARELDRDTLRRLRRERGGLRTLLRNSSQVFHVLDGRVRLRDWREERPRKEKEPEAKRRLFSETFKTRICWFFTHHPDGCVLPSDRCPFAHGPGELRPATTRKKKQPL
;
A
#
# COMPACT_ATOMS: atom_id res chain seq x y z
N MET A 1 8.16 -25.41 -21.42
CA MET A 1 9.45 -24.91 -21.98
C MET A 1 9.36 -23.52 -22.63
N LYS A 2 8.25 -23.16 -23.29
CA LYS A 2 8.08 -21.83 -23.93
C LYS A 2 8.27 -20.65 -22.97
N TYR A 3 7.55 -20.63 -21.84
CA TYR A 3 7.66 -19.56 -20.84
C TYR A 3 9.11 -19.29 -20.38
N SER A 4 9.85 -20.34 -19.99
CA SER A 4 11.23 -20.17 -19.51
C SER A 4 12.14 -19.53 -20.57
N LYS A 5 11.95 -19.86 -21.86
CA LYS A 5 12.72 -19.25 -22.96
C LYS A 5 12.35 -17.78 -23.13
N ALA A 6 11.05 -17.47 -23.18
CA ALA A 6 10.55 -16.10 -23.30
C ALA A 6 11.03 -15.22 -22.13
N TYR A 7 10.91 -15.73 -20.90
CA TYR A 7 11.38 -15.04 -19.70
C TYR A 7 12.89 -14.76 -19.74
N GLN A 8 13.73 -15.73 -20.13
CA GLN A 8 15.18 -15.48 -20.21
C GLN A 8 15.52 -14.46 -21.29
N ALA A 9 14.85 -14.52 -22.45
CA ALA A 9 15.07 -13.56 -23.54
C ALA A 9 14.69 -12.14 -23.11
N LEU A 10 13.51 -11.95 -22.51
CA LEU A 10 13.08 -10.65 -21.99
C LEU A 10 13.95 -10.19 -20.83
N LYS A 11 14.32 -11.09 -19.92
CA LYS A 11 15.21 -10.75 -18.81
C LYS A 11 16.54 -10.21 -19.30
N GLU A 12 17.13 -10.82 -20.31
CA GLU A 12 18.37 -10.35 -20.91
C GLU A 12 18.20 -9.00 -21.62
N LYS A 13 17.09 -8.82 -22.36
CA LYS A 13 16.74 -7.59 -23.08
C LYS A 13 16.53 -6.38 -22.14
N TYR A 14 15.86 -6.58 -21.01
CA TYR A 14 15.48 -5.51 -20.08
C TYR A 14 16.36 -5.44 -18.82
N LYS A 15 17.46 -6.22 -18.72
CA LYS A 15 18.33 -6.25 -17.53
C LYS A 15 18.89 -4.89 -17.14
N ASP A 16 19.15 -4.02 -18.10
CA ASP A 16 19.74 -2.71 -17.84
C ASP A 16 18.78 -1.76 -17.12
N MET A 17 17.46 -2.03 -17.15
CA MET A 17 16.48 -1.30 -16.35
C MET A 17 16.76 -1.38 -14.85
N VAL A 18 17.37 -2.46 -14.37
CA VAL A 18 17.78 -2.61 -12.97
C VAL A 18 18.83 -1.56 -12.57
N LYS A 19 19.73 -1.20 -13.50
CA LYS A 19 20.85 -0.29 -13.24
C LYS A 19 20.42 1.18 -13.17
N VAL A 20 19.39 1.54 -13.93
CA VAL A 20 18.91 2.92 -14.08
C VAL A 20 17.58 3.19 -13.39
N TRP A 21 17.10 2.25 -12.56
CA TRP A 21 15.80 2.34 -11.89
C TRP A 21 15.70 3.57 -10.95
N PRO A 22 14.82 4.55 -11.24
CA PRO A 22 14.76 5.80 -10.50
C PRO A 22 13.81 5.76 -9.29
N GLU A 23 13.06 4.67 -9.12
CA GLU A 23 12.11 4.50 -8.03
C GLU A 23 12.80 4.02 -6.75
N VAL A 24 12.13 4.26 -5.62
CA VAL A 24 12.63 3.85 -4.29
C VAL A 24 12.43 2.35 -4.00
N THR A 25 11.81 1.62 -4.92
CA THR A 25 11.56 0.18 -4.81
C THR A 25 12.81 -0.62 -5.18
N ASP A 26 12.85 -1.88 -4.76
CA ASP A 26 13.92 -2.80 -5.12
C ASP A 26 13.86 -3.12 -6.64
N PRO A 27 14.85 -2.68 -7.43
CA PRO A 27 14.79 -2.85 -8.88
C PRO A 27 14.85 -4.32 -9.30
N GLU A 28 15.63 -5.17 -8.62
CA GLU A 28 15.74 -6.58 -8.99
C GLU A 28 14.41 -7.30 -8.79
N LYS A 29 13.69 -6.95 -7.73
CA LYS A 29 12.38 -7.52 -7.49
C LYS A 29 11.36 -7.04 -8.52
N PHE A 30 11.21 -5.73 -8.70
CA PHE A 30 10.11 -5.17 -9.49
C PHE A 30 10.32 -5.35 -11.00
N VAL A 31 11.55 -5.14 -11.49
CA VAL A 31 11.85 -5.33 -12.91
C VAL A 31 11.62 -6.78 -13.33
N TYR A 32 12.13 -7.75 -12.57
CA TYR A 32 11.98 -9.14 -12.95
C TYR A 32 10.58 -9.71 -12.67
N GLU A 33 9.78 -9.09 -11.80
CA GLU A 33 8.35 -9.38 -11.65
C GLU A 33 7.57 -8.97 -12.92
N ASP A 34 7.77 -7.74 -13.42
CA ASP A 34 7.11 -7.27 -14.64
C ASP A 34 7.60 -8.02 -15.89
N VAL A 35 8.88 -8.36 -15.98
CA VAL A 35 9.42 -9.22 -17.05
C VAL A 35 8.78 -10.62 -17.03
N ALA A 36 8.59 -11.20 -15.83
CA ALA A 36 7.96 -12.50 -15.68
C ALA A 36 6.47 -12.48 -16.06
N LEU A 37 5.77 -11.38 -15.76
CA LEU A 37 4.39 -11.14 -16.17
C LEU A 37 4.27 -10.93 -17.69
N ALA A 38 5.13 -10.11 -18.29
CA ALA A 38 5.16 -9.90 -19.73
C ALA A 38 5.40 -11.22 -20.47
N ALA A 39 6.37 -12.02 -20.01
CA ALA A 39 6.62 -13.35 -20.58
C ALA A 39 5.39 -14.26 -20.53
N TYR A 40 4.60 -14.19 -19.45
CA TYR A 40 3.38 -14.97 -19.30
C TYR A 40 2.31 -14.51 -20.29
N LEU A 41 2.03 -13.19 -20.33
CA LEU A 41 1.01 -12.60 -21.21
C LEU A 41 1.33 -12.81 -22.69
N LEU A 42 2.60 -12.68 -23.10
CA LEU A 42 2.99 -12.89 -24.50
C LEU A 42 2.75 -14.33 -24.95
N ILE A 43 3.00 -15.32 -24.08
CA ILE A 43 2.70 -16.73 -24.37
C ILE A 43 1.19 -16.96 -24.39
N LEU A 44 0.47 -16.43 -23.41
CA LEU A 44 -1.00 -16.51 -23.37
C LEU A 44 -1.63 -15.96 -24.65
N TRP A 45 -1.14 -14.82 -25.13
CA TRP A 45 -1.61 -14.15 -26.34
C TRP A 45 -1.16 -14.85 -27.62
N GLU A 46 0.02 -15.45 -27.65
CA GLU A 46 0.45 -16.31 -28.76
C GLU A 46 -0.47 -17.53 -28.91
N GLU A 47 -0.79 -18.19 -27.80
CA GLU A 47 -1.69 -19.35 -27.77
C GLU A 47 -3.11 -18.94 -28.20
N GLU A 48 -3.63 -17.82 -27.68
CA GLU A 48 -4.92 -17.29 -28.09
C GLU A 48 -4.98 -16.99 -29.60
N ARG A 49 -3.95 -16.35 -30.17
CA ARG A 49 -3.90 -16.06 -31.62
C ARG A 49 -3.92 -17.35 -32.44
N ALA A 50 -3.17 -18.36 -32.01
CA ALA A 50 -3.12 -19.65 -32.67
C ALA A 50 -4.48 -20.38 -32.62
N GLU A 51 -5.17 -20.34 -31.48
CA GLU A 51 -6.50 -20.92 -31.30
C GLU A 51 -7.57 -20.22 -32.17
N ARG A 52 -7.46 -18.90 -32.33
CA ARG A 52 -8.41 -18.09 -33.11
C ARG A 52 -8.09 -18.00 -34.59
N GLY A 53 -6.88 -18.39 -35.01
CA GLY A 53 -6.41 -18.19 -36.37
C GLY A 53 -6.21 -16.71 -36.73
N GLU A 54 -6.00 -15.84 -35.74
CA GLU A 54 -5.85 -14.40 -35.94
C GLU A 54 -4.36 -13.99 -35.94
N PRO A 55 -3.85 -13.36 -37.01
CA PRO A 55 -2.45 -12.95 -37.09
C PRO A 55 -2.17 -11.64 -36.32
N THR A 56 -3.20 -10.89 -35.97
CA THR A 56 -3.11 -9.58 -35.32
C THR A 56 -2.71 -9.72 -33.86
N ARG A 57 -1.76 -8.90 -33.41
CA ARG A 57 -1.38 -8.84 -31.99
C ARG A 57 -2.48 -8.18 -31.17
N GLN A 58 -2.75 -8.75 -30.01
CA GLN A 58 -3.74 -8.28 -29.04
C GLN A 58 -3.41 -6.86 -28.59
N SER A 59 -4.45 -6.04 -28.54
CA SER A 59 -4.45 -4.73 -27.91
C SER A 59 -4.72 -4.83 -26.41
N PHE A 60 -4.20 -3.89 -25.62
CA PHE A 60 -4.40 -3.92 -24.17
C PHE A 60 -4.48 -2.54 -23.50
N VAL A 61 -5.12 -2.51 -22.32
CA VAL A 61 -5.03 -1.40 -21.37
C VAL A 61 -4.71 -1.96 -19.98
N ASP A 62 -3.66 -1.44 -19.35
CA ASP A 62 -3.30 -1.78 -17.96
C ASP A 62 -3.85 -0.72 -16.98
N LEU A 63 -4.81 -1.13 -16.14
CA LEU A 63 -5.52 -0.26 -15.22
C LEU A 63 -4.86 -0.29 -13.83
N GLY A 64 -4.34 0.87 -13.41
CA GLY A 64 -3.48 0.98 -12.23
C GLY A 64 -2.06 0.52 -12.53
N CYS A 65 -1.52 0.89 -13.70
CA CYS A 65 -0.25 0.38 -14.23
C CYS A 65 1.00 0.78 -13.42
N GLY A 66 0.86 1.68 -12.43
CA GLY A 66 1.91 2.01 -11.49
C GLY A 66 3.19 2.51 -12.16
N ASN A 67 4.25 1.68 -12.11
CA ASN A 67 5.54 2.03 -12.70
C ASN A 67 5.50 2.07 -14.25
N GLY A 68 4.53 1.45 -14.91
CA GLY A 68 4.41 1.41 -16.37
C GLY A 68 5.39 0.47 -17.09
N LEU A 69 6.23 -0.29 -16.38
CA LEU A 69 7.22 -1.18 -16.99
C LEU A 69 6.57 -2.33 -17.75
N LEU A 70 5.50 -2.92 -17.21
CA LEU A 70 4.77 -3.97 -17.93
C LEU A 70 4.23 -3.46 -19.27
N VAL A 71 3.66 -2.24 -19.29
CA VAL A 71 3.17 -1.58 -20.50
C VAL A 71 4.34 -1.35 -21.48
N HIS A 72 5.45 -0.79 -21.00
CA HIS A 72 6.65 -0.56 -21.81
C HIS A 72 7.14 -1.85 -22.49
N ILE A 73 7.23 -2.96 -21.74
CA ILE A 73 7.68 -4.24 -22.30
C ILE A 73 6.68 -4.74 -23.36
N LEU A 74 5.39 -4.80 -23.05
CA LEU A 74 4.38 -5.34 -23.98
C LEU A 74 4.31 -4.50 -25.27
N SER A 75 4.34 -3.17 -25.15
CA SER A 75 4.38 -2.27 -26.31
C SER A 75 5.67 -2.42 -27.13
N SER A 76 6.81 -2.58 -26.47
CA SER A 76 8.10 -2.83 -27.13
C SER A 76 8.19 -4.20 -27.81
N GLU A 77 7.40 -5.19 -27.36
CA GLU A 77 7.22 -6.48 -28.05
C GLU A 77 6.14 -6.43 -29.17
N GLY A 78 5.62 -5.23 -29.48
CA GLY A 78 4.76 -4.96 -30.62
C GLY A 78 3.26 -5.06 -30.35
N HIS A 79 2.83 -5.13 -29.08
CA HIS A 79 1.42 -5.12 -28.72
C HIS A 79 0.90 -3.68 -28.54
N PRO A 80 -0.12 -3.24 -29.30
CA PRO A 80 -0.65 -1.90 -29.14
C PRO A 80 -1.36 -1.76 -27.80
N GLY A 81 -1.03 -0.73 -27.02
CA GLY A 81 -1.69 -0.55 -25.74
C GLY A 81 -1.26 0.70 -25.00
N ARG A 82 -1.84 0.87 -23.82
CA ARG A 82 -1.52 1.96 -22.89
C ARG A 82 -1.71 1.57 -21.44
N GLY A 83 -1.04 2.29 -20.54
CA GLY A 83 -1.25 2.19 -19.10
C GLY A 83 -1.94 3.43 -18.55
N ILE A 84 -2.85 3.23 -17.60
CA ILE A 84 -3.51 4.33 -16.91
C ILE A 84 -3.27 4.17 -15.42
N ASP A 85 -2.69 5.18 -14.78
CA ASP A 85 -2.54 5.23 -13.32
C ASP A 85 -2.94 6.60 -12.80
N VAL A 86 -3.52 6.63 -11.60
CA VAL A 86 -3.89 7.90 -10.94
C VAL A 86 -2.68 8.79 -10.65
N ARG A 87 -1.47 8.23 -10.68
CA ARG A 87 -0.23 8.92 -10.37
C ARG A 87 0.90 8.55 -11.33
N ARG A 88 1.48 9.57 -11.95
CA ARG A 88 2.72 9.46 -12.72
C ARG A 88 3.91 9.07 -11.82
N ARG A 89 4.78 8.20 -12.35
CA ARG A 89 6.05 7.78 -11.72
C ARG A 89 7.25 8.37 -12.42
N LYS A 90 8.39 8.45 -11.73
CA LYS A 90 9.61 9.04 -12.30
C LYS A 90 10.17 8.19 -13.43
N VAL A 91 10.01 6.88 -13.33
CA VAL A 91 10.45 5.96 -14.38
C VAL A 91 9.71 6.17 -15.72
N TRP A 92 8.54 6.82 -15.71
CA TRP A 92 7.82 7.13 -16.96
C TRP A 92 8.63 8.07 -17.88
N ASP A 93 9.49 8.90 -17.32
CA ASP A 93 10.33 9.83 -18.11
C ASP A 93 11.45 9.11 -18.88
N MET A 94 11.66 7.82 -18.61
CA MET A 94 12.71 7.01 -19.24
C MET A 94 12.21 6.17 -20.41
N TYR A 95 10.90 6.00 -20.56
CA TYR A 95 10.34 5.16 -21.61
C TYR A 95 10.28 5.90 -22.94
N GLY A 96 10.45 5.16 -24.03
CA GLY A 96 10.41 5.71 -25.38
C GLY A 96 8.98 6.01 -25.87
N PRO A 97 8.86 6.61 -27.07
CA PRO A 97 7.58 7.03 -27.65
C PRO A 97 6.61 5.86 -27.90
N GLU A 98 7.09 4.62 -27.96
CA GLU A 98 6.28 3.41 -28.05
C GLU A 98 5.44 3.14 -26.79
N THR A 99 5.76 3.79 -25.67
CA THR A 99 5.13 3.54 -24.37
C THR A 99 4.12 4.63 -24.04
N HIS A 100 2.84 4.31 -24.19
CA HIS A 100 1.75 5.24 -23.87
C HIS A 100 1.29 5.08 -22.42
N LEU A 101 1.48 6.13 -21.62
CA LEU A 101 1.09 6.14 -20.20
C LEU A 101 0.31 7.42 -19.87
N GLU A 102 -0.83 7.26 -19.21
CA GLU A 102 -1.77 8.33 -18.88
C GLU A 102 -1.92 8.49 -17.37
N GLU A 103 -1.73 9.73 -16.88
CA GLU A 103 -1.99 10.08 -15.49
C GLU A 103 -3.46 10.47 -15.29
N SER A 104 -4.32 9.49 -15.03
CA SER A 104 -5.76 9.70 -14.86
C SER A 104 -6.37 8.76 -13.82
N ALA A 105 -7.43 9.23 -13.15
CA ALA A 105 -8.18 8.41 -12.21
C ALA A 105 -9.18 7.53 -12.97
N ILE A 106 -9.15 6.22 -12.71
CA ILE A 106 -10.17 5.29 -13.20
C ILE A 106 -11.35 5.32 -12.24
N THR A 107 -12.52 5.67 -12.76
CA THR A 107 -13.78 5.73 -12.02
C THR A 107 -14.76 4.75 -12.66
N PRO A 108 -15.34 3.78 -11.94
CA PRO A 108 -16.28 2.80 -12.50
C PRO A 108 -17.57 3.45 -13.01
N ASN A 109 -17.54 3.87 -14.28
CA ASN A 109 -18.64 4.48 -15.01
C ASN A 109 -18.45 4.27 -16.53
N ASP A 110 -19.44 4.68 -17.31
CA ASP A 110 -19.44 4.49 -18.76
C ASP A 110 -18.36 5.31 -19.49
N LYS A 111 -17.72 6.28 -18.82
CA LYS A 111 -16.63 7.09 -19.40
C LYS A 111 -15.28 6.37 -19.36
N THR A 112 -15.17 5.26 -18.62
CA THR A 112 -13.94 4.45 -18.54
C THR A 112 -14.14 3.07 -19.16
N LEU A 113 -14.76 3.03 -20.34
CA LEU A 113 -14.91 1.83 -21.17
C LEU A 113 -13.89 1.81 -22.31
N PHE A 114 -13.54 0.62 -22.76
CA PHE A 114 -12.50 0.38 -23.77
C PHE A 114 -13.01 -0.57 -24.88
N PRO A 115 -13.97 -0.15 -25.70
CA PRO A 115 -14.66 -1.03 -26.66
C PRO A 115 -13.73 -1.62 -27.72
N ASP A 116 -12.65 -0.92 -28.05
CA ASP A 116 -11.69 -1.30 -29.10
C ASP A 116 -10.48 -2.08 -28.57
N VAL A 117 -10.56 -2.58 -27.32
CA VAL A 117 -9.42 -3.22 -26.63
C VAL A 117 -9.72 -4.69 -26.35
N ASP A 118 -8.77 -5.56 -26.69
CA ASP A 118 -8.91 -7.01 -26.49
C ASP A 118 -8.77 -7.41 -25.02
N TRP A 119 -7.84 -6.78 -24.29
CA TRP A 119 -7.46 -7.16 -22.93
C TRP A 119 -7.39 -5.98 -21.96
N LEU A 120 -8.06 -6.13 -20.81
CA LEU A 120 -7.81 -5.30 -19.63
C LEU A 120 -6.89 -6.03 -18.64
N ILE A 121 -5.82 -5.36 -18.25
CA ILE A 121 -4.82 -5.88 -17.32
C ILE A 121 -4.97 -5.18 -15.97
N GLY A 122 -4.83 -5.96 -14.90
CA GLY A 122 -4.76 -5.51 -13.53
C GLY A 122 -3.57 -6.10 -12.81
N ASN A 123 -2.38 -5.60 -13.12
CA ASN A 123 -1.17 -5.99 -12.41
C ASN A 123 -1.12 -5.29 -11.05
N HIS A 124 -1.53 -5.99 -9.99
CA HIS A 124 -1.49 -5.44 -8.63
C HIS A 124 -2.27 -4.12 -8.47
N SER A 125 -3.42 -4.01 -9.14
CA SER A 125 -4.21 -2.78 -9.35
C SER A 125 -4.99 -2.27 -8.13
N ASP A 126 -4.60 -2.68 -6.92
CA ASP A 126 -5.18 -2.23 -5.65
C ASP A 126 -6.73 -2.24 -5.61
N GLU A 127 -7.37 -1.07 -5.42
CA GLU A 127 -8.83 -0.93 -5.36
C GLU A 127 -9.55 -1.20 -6.68
N LEU A 128 -8.83 -1.22 -7.81
CA LEU A 128 -9.42 -1.53 -9.12
C LEU A 128 -9.53 -3.03 -9.38
N THR A 129 -8.82 -3.88 -8.63
CA THR A 129 -8.84 -5.35 -8.85
C THR A 129 -10.25 -5.94 -9.02
N PRO A 130 -11.25 -5.66 -8.15
CA PRO A 130 -12.62 -6.17 -8.36
C PRO A 130 -13.36 -5.48 -9.52
N TRP A 131 -12.96 -4.27 -9.90
CA TRP A 131 -13.59 -3.52 -10.99
C TRP A 131 -13.15 -3.97 -12.37
N ILE A 132 -11.94 -4.51 -12.53
CA ILE A 132 -11.40 -4.87 -13.85
C ILE A 132 -12.28 -5.89 -14.60
N PRO A 133 -12.76 -6.98 -13.99
CA PRO A 133 -13.70 -7.87 -14.68
C PRO A 133 -15.00 -7.16 -15.08
N VAL A 134 -15.50 -6.22 -14.27
CA VAL A 134 -16.71 -5.44 -14.58
C VAL A 134 -16.47 -4.52 -15.77
N ILE A 135 -15.36 -3.78 -15.76
CA ILE A 135 -14.99 -2.85 -16.85
C ILE A 135 -14.76 -3.64 -18.14
N ALA A 136 -14.07 -4.78 -18.09
CA ALA A 136 -13.87 -5.64 -19.26
C ALA A 136 -15.23 -6.11 -19.79
N ALA A 137 -16.11 -6.55 -18.88
CA ALA A 137 -17.41 -7.07 -19.26
C ALA A 137 -18.26 -6.05 -20.02
N ARG A 138 -18.26 -4.79 -19.54
CA ARG A 138 -19.01 -3.66 -20.10
C ARG A 138 -18.35 -2.98 -21.29
N SER A 139 -17.04 -3.16 -21.46
CA SER A 139 -16.31 -2.53 -22.56
C SER A 139 -16.69 -3.16 -23.90
N SER A 140 -16.69 -4.49 -23.98
CA SER A 140 -17.09 -5.24 -25.16
C SER A 140 -17.33 -6.70 -24.80
N TYR A 141 -18.25 -7.37 -25.50
CA TYR A 141 -18.49 -8.81 -25.32
C TYR A 141 -17.21 -9.63 -25.53
N ASN A 142 -16.34 -9.20 -26.46
CA ASN A 142 -15.07 -9.86 -26.76
C ASN A 142 -13.90 -9.41 -25.88
N CYS A 143 -14.07 -8.37 -25.05
CA CYS A 143 -13.02 -7.92 -24.16
C CYS A 143 -12.76 -8.94 -23.05
N ARG A 144 -11.48 -9.17 -22.75
CA ARG A 144 -10.98 -10.15 -21.77
C ARG A 144 -10.29 -9.45 -20.63
N PHE A 145 -10.04 -10.18 -19.56
CA PHE A 145 -9.27 -9.63 -18.44
C PHE A 145 -8.18 -10.57 -17.93
N PHE A 146 -7.12 -9.96 -17.41
CA PHE A 146 -6.09 -10.60 -16.62
C PHE A 146 -5.87 -9.78 -15.36
N VAL A 147 -5.96 -10.38 -14.18
CA VAL A 147 -5.69 -9.69 -12.90
C VAL A 147 -4.75 -10.50 -12.02
N VAL A 148 -3.91 -9.79 -11.28
CA VAL A 148 -3.06 -10.35 -10.21
C VAL A 148 -3.47 -9.74 -8.87
N PRO A 149 -4.45 -10.35 -8.16
CA PRO A 149 -5.00 -9.79 -6.94
C PRO A 149 -3.94 -9.69 -5.84
N CYS A 150 -3.72 -8.50 -5.28
CA CYS A 150 -2.76 -8.33 -4.19
C CYS A 150 -3.33 -7.64 -2.96
N CYS A 151 -4.14 -6.61 -3.11
CA CYS A 151 -4.67 -5.85 -2.00
C CYS A 151 -6.14 -6.17 -1.79
N PHE A 152 -6.53 -6.41 -0.53
CA PHE A 152 -7.87 -6.89 -0.18
C PHE A 152 -8.90 -5.75 -0.22
N PHE A 153 -9.29 -5.34 -1.42
CA PHE A 153 -10.34 -4.35 -1.67
C PHE A 153 -11.62 -5.02 -2.18
N ASP A 154 -12.76 -4.61 -1.65
CA ASP A 154 -14.06 -4.87 -2.27
C ASP A 154 -14.35 -3.74 -3.28
N PHE A 155 -15.54 -3.70 -3.88
CA PHE A 155 -15.96 -2.59 -4.75
C PHE A 155 -15.95 -1.24 -4.03
N ILE A 156 -16.23 -1.23 -2.72
CA ILE A 156 -16.08 -0.07 -1.84
C ILE A 156 -15.26 -0.48 -0.62
N GLY A 157 -14.11 0.17 -0.43
CA GLY A 157 -13.29 -0.03 0.76
C GLY A 157 -12.63 -1.40 0.85
N LYS A 158 -12.44 -1.90 2.08
CA LYS A 158 -11.67 -3.12 2.33
C LYS A 158 -12.55 -4.37 2.30
N TYR A 159 -12.06 -5.38 1.58
CA TYR A 159 -12.67 -6.70 1.55
C TYR A 159 -12.74 -7.30 2.96
N GLN A 160 -13.93 -7.68 3.37
CA GLN A 160 -14.19 -8.35 4.63
C GLN A 160 -14.28 -9.86 4.41
N ARG A 161 -13.45 -10.60 5.14
CA ARG A 161 -13.40 -12.05 5.05
C ARG A 161 -14.72 -12.65 5.56
N ARG A 162 -15.38 -13.44 4.71
CA ARG A 162 -16.66 -14.09 5.03
C ARG A 162 -16.51 -15.45 5.74
N GLN A 163 -15.38 -16.14 5.55
CA GLN A 163 -15.17 -17.50 6.06
C GLN A 163 -13.86 -17.63 6.84
N SER A 164 -13.95 -18.05 8.11
CA SER A 164 -12.80 -18.23 9.01
C SER A 164 -11.95 -19.48 8.73
N LYS A 165 -12.41 -20.38 7.83
CA LYS A 165 -11.69 -21.62 7.48
C LYS A 165 -10.62 -21.46 6.39
N LYS A 166 -10.72 -20.43 5.52
CA LYS A 166 -9.79 -20.19 4.39
C LYS A 166 -8.84 -19.05 4.65
N THR A 167 -7.58 -19.09 4.22
CA THR A 167 -6.66 -17.93 4.37
C THR A 167 -7.29 -16.66 3.78
N GLN A 168 -6.92 -15.47 4.30
CA GLN A 168 -7.44 -14.20 3.77
C GLN A 168 -7.19 -14.07 2.26
N TYR A 169 -6.03 -14.53 1.80
CA TYR A 169 -5.68 -14.49 0.38
C TYR A 169 -6.55 -15.44 -0.46
N ARG A 170 -6.75 -16.70 -0.03
CA ARG A 170 -7.65 -17.62 -0.76
C ARG A 170 -9.09 -17.10 -0.80
N GLY A 171 -9.60 -16.61 0.33
CA GLY A 171 -10.95 -16.02 0.37
C GLY A 171 -11.08 -14.80 -0.55
N TYR A 172 -10.00 -14.05 -0.73
CA TYR A 172 -9.97 -12.94 -1.68
C TYR A 172 -9.94 -13.40 -3.14
N LEU A 173 -9.14 -14.41 -3.47
CA LEU A 173 -9.13 -15.01 -4.81
C LEU A 173 -10.52 -15.55 -5.17
N ASP A 174 -11.16 -16.29 -4.27
CA ASP A 174 -12.53 -16.79 -4.44
C ASP A 174 -13.51 -15.65 -4.73
N PHE A 175 -13.35 -14.51 -4.04
CA PHE A 175 -14.16 -13.33 -4.30
C PHE A 175 -13.95 -12.77 -5.71
N ILE A 176 -12.71 -12.60 -6.15
CA ILE A 176 -12.45 -12.07 -7.50
C ILE A 176 -12.91 -13.06 -8.58
N THR A 177 -12.79 -14.37 -8.35
CA THR A 177 -13.40 -15.40 -9.21
C THR A 177 -14.92 -15.25 -9.26
N GLU A 178 -15.59 -15.07 -8.12
CA GLU A 178 -17.03 -14.83 -8.05
C GLU A 178 -17.45 -13.58 -8.84
N VAL A 179 -16.67 -12.50 -8.75
CA VAL A 179 -16.89 -11.27 -9.53
C VAL A 179 -16.79 -11.56 -11.03
N GLY A 180 -15.71 -12.23 -11.47
CA GLY A 180 -15.52 -12.57 -12.88
C GLY A 180 -16.63 -13.48 -13.42
N SER A 181 -17.03 -14.50 -12.67
CA SER A 181 -18.14 -15.38 -13.03
C SER A 181 -19.47 -14.63 -13.09
N THR A 182 -19.71 -13.69 -12.18
CA THR A 182 -20.92 -12.84 -12.19
C THR A 182 -20.93 -11.87 -13.36
N CYS A 183 -19.76 -11.43 -13.80
CA CYS A 183 -19.59 -10.69 -15.05
C CYS A 183 -19.77 -11.55 -16.31
N GLY A 184 -19.99 -12.86 -16.13
CA GLY A 184 -20.28 -13.84 -17.17
C GLY A 184 -19.03 -14.35 -17.90
N PHE A 185 -17.87 -14.35 -17.24
CA PHE A 185 -16.65 -14.96 -17.76
C PHE A 185 -16.46 -16.40 -17.29
N HIS A 186 -15.89 -17.23 -18.16
CA HIS A 186 -15.16 -18.42 -17.73
C HIS A 186 -13.84 -17.97 -17.10
N VAL A 187 -13.78 -18.00 -15.77
CA VAL A 187 -12.60 -17.56 -15.01
C VAL A 187 -11.64 -18.72 -14.78
N GLU A 188 -10.44 -18.60 -15.33
CA GLU A 188 -9.32 -19.50 -15.09
C GLU A 188 -8.42 -18.93 -13.99
N GLU A 189 -7.87 -19.82 -13.16
CA GLU A 189 -6.89 -19.50 -12.13
C GLU A 189 -5.56 -20.15 -12.49
N ASP A 190 -4.46 -19.38 -12.44
CA ASP A 190 -3.12 -19.91 -12.67
C ASP A 190 -2.10 -19.30 -11.69
N CYS A 191 -0.96 -19.97 -11.54
CA CYS A 191 0.12 -19.59 -10.63
C CYS A 191 1.36 -19.12 -11.40
N LEU A 192 1.62 -17.82 -11.31
CA LEU A 192 2.76 -17.16 -11.94
C LEU A 192 4.09 -17.53 -11.28
N ARG A 193 5.16 -17.58 -12.08
CA ARG A 193 6.54 -17.76 -11.61
C ARG A 193 7.22 -16.39 -11.35
N ILE A 194 6.67 -15.63 -10.42
CA ILE A 194 7.16 -14.29 -10.04
C ILE A 194 7.75 -14.25 -8.61
N PRO A 195 8.61 -13.28 -8.25
CA PRO A 195 9.18 -13.11 -6.91
C PRO A 195 8.19 -12.49 -5.89
N SER A 196 6.95 -13.01 -5.86
CA SER A 196 5.86 -12.56 -4.98
C SER A 196 5.18 -13.73 -4.26
N THR A 197 4.70 -13.48 -3.04
CA THR A 197 3.81 -14.42 -2.33
C THR A 197 2.38 -14.38 -2.85
N LYS A 198 2.01 -13.31 -3.57
CA LYS A 198 0.70 -13.13 -4.21
C LYS A 198 0.85 -13.31 -5.71
N ARG A 199 1.06 -14.56 -6.09
CA ARG A 199 1.46 -15.00 -7.45
C ARG A 199 0.35 -15.71 -8.21
N VAL A 200 -0.89 -15.62 -7.74
CA VAL A 200 -2.03 -16.23 -8.43
C VAL A 200 -2.63 -15.16 -9.32
N CYS A 201 -2.85 -15.48 -10.60
CA CYS A 201 -3.60 -14.65 -11.53
C CYS A 201 -4.97 -15.27 -11.80
N LEU A 202 -5.91 -14.42 -12.19
CA LEU A 202 -7.24 -14.80 -12.66
C LEU A 202 -7.45 -14.24 -14.06
N ILE A 203 -8.00 -15.07 -14.95
CA ILE A 203 -8.08 -14.80 -16.39
C ILE A 203 -9.50 -15.06 -16.86
N GLY A 204 -10.14 -14.08 -17.52
CA GLY A 204 -11.44 -14.25 -18.18
C GLY A 204 -11.28 -14.22 -19.68
N LYS A 205 -11.30 -15.38 -20.34
CA LYS A 205 -11.05 -15.51 -21.80
C LYS A 205 -12.32 -15.52 -22.66
N SER A 206 -13.41 -16.09 -22.15
CA SER A 206 -14.64 -16.32 -22.90
C SER A 206 -15.88 -16.12 -22.02
N ARG A 207 -17.04 -16.02 -22.66
CA ARG A 207 -18.33 -15.76 -22.00
C ARG A 207 -19.09 -17.04 -21.70
N THR A 208 -19.80 -17.06 -20.58
CA THR A 208 -20.66 -18.19 -20.14
C THR A 208 -22.06 -18.14 -20.74
N TYR A 209 -22.31 -17.19 -21.64
CA TYR A 209 -23.61 -16.88 -22.23
C TYR A 209 -23.39 -16.41 -23.67
N PRO A 210 -24.37 -16.57 -24.59
CA PRO A 210 -24.27 -16.06 -25.95
C PRO A 210 -24.44 -14.53 -26.01
N PRO A 211 -24.02 -13.84 -27.11
CA PRO A 211 -24.10 -12.37 -27.21
C PRO A 211 -25.50 -11.78 -26.95
N ALA A 212 -26.56 -12.48 -27.37
CA ALA A 212 -27.94 -12.06 -27.16
C ALA A 212 -28.37 -11.99 -25.67
N GLY A 213 -27.56 -12.55 -24.75
CA GLY A 213 -27.81 -12.53 -23.31
C GLY A 213 -27.17 -11.37 -22.56
N GLU A 214 -26.46 -10.44 -23.23
CA GLU A 214 -25.72 -9.36 -22.56
C GLU A 214 -26.60 -8.55 -21.60
N ASP A 215 -27.77 -8.11 -22.04
CA ASP A 215 -28.66 -7.26 -21.22
C ASP A 215 -29.03 -7.95 -19.89
N SER A 216 -29.41 -9.23 -19.94
CA SER A 216 -29.75 -10.01 -18.74
C SER A 216 -28.55 -10.22 -17.81
N VAL A 217 -27.36 -10.41 -18.38
CA VAL A 217 -26.13 -10.58 -17.59
C VAL A 217 -25.66 -9.25 -17.02
N ASP A 218 -25.80 -8.13 -17.73
CA ASP A 218 -25.47 -6.81 -17.20
C ASP A 218 -26.42 -6.38 -16.07
N GLU A 219 -27.72 -6.71 -16.16
CA GLU A 219 -28.64 -6.53 -15.04
C GLU A 219 -28.21 -7.33 -13.80
N ARG A 220 -27.75 -8.57 -13.98
CA ARG A 220 -27.25 -9.42 -12.89
C ARG A 220 -25.96 -8.85 -12.30
N ARG A 221 -25.04 -8.38 -13.15
CA ARG A 221 -23.80 -7.70 -12.79
C ARG A 221 -24.09 -6.45 -11.96
N THR A 222 -25.02 -5.61 -12.41
CA THR A 222 -25.49 -4.41 -11.70
C THR A 222 -26.07 -4.75 -10.34
N ARG A 223 -26.99 -5.72 -10.27
CA ARG A 223 -27.58 -6.16 -8.99
C ARG A 223 -26.51 -6.68 -8.03
N TYR A 224 -25.55 -7.45 -8.53
CA TYR A 224 -24.47 -7.98 -7.72
C TYR A 224 -23.59 -6.90 -7.11
N ILE A 225 -23.13 -5.95 -7.93
CA ILE A 225 -22.30 -4.82 -7.49
C ILE A 225 -23.05 -4.00 -6.42
N ASN A 226 -24.33 -3.71 -6.64
CA ASN A 226 -25.17 -2.97 -5.69
C ASN A 226 -25.50 -3.76 -4.39
N SER A 227 -25.53 -5.09 -4.45
CA SER A 227 -25.79 -5.93 -3.28
C SER A 227 -24.63 -6.00 -2.29
N ARG A 228 -23.44 -5.57 -2.71
CA ARG A 228 -22.22 -5.64 -1.91
C ARG A 228 -22.24 -4.55 -0.84
N PRO A 229 -21.98 -4.89 0.44
CA PRO A 229 -22.05 -3.91 1.52
C PRO A 229 -20.97 -2.83 1.36
N GLY A 230 -21.39 -1.67 0.89
CA GLY A 230 -20.64 -0.42 0.85
C GLY A 230 -21.07 0.52 1.97
N GLY A 231 -20.87 0.12 3.22
CA GLY A 231 -21.13 1.00 4.36
C GLY A 231 -19.86 1.73 4.80
N PRO A 232 -19.87 3.06 5.04
CA PRO A 232 -18.82 3.67 5.83
C PRO A 232 -18.75 2.97 7.19
N VAL A 233 -17.53 2.69 7.67
CA VAL A 233 -17.29 2.07 8.97
C VAL A 233 -17.78 3.04 10.05
N SER A 234 -19.02 2.89 10.52
CA SER A 234 -19.41 3.47 11.80
C SER A 234 -18.55 2.84 12.91
N PRO A 235 -18.09 3.61 13.91
CA PRO A 235 -17.41 3.05 15.06
C PRO A 235 -18.29 1.98 15.73
N PRO A 236 -17.71 0.90 16.28
CA PRO A 236 -18.50 -0.12 16.96
C PRO A 236 -19.18 0.53 18.18
N GLY A 237 -20.51 0.62 18.17
CA GLY A 237 -21.28 1.12 19.32
C GLY A 237 -22.64 1.77 19.08
N GLN A 238 -23.16 1.89 17.86
CA GLN A 238 -24.52 2.40 17.64
C GLN A 238 -25.44 1.34 17.03
N VAL A 239 -26.42 0.92 17.84
CA VAL A 239 -27.56 0.10 17.43
C VAL A 239 -28.44 0.96 16.51
N PRO A 240 -29.01 0.43 15.41
CA PRO A 240 -29.92 1.20 14.58
C PRO A 240 -31.19 1.54 15.37
N ALA A 241 -31.58 2.82 15.37
CA ALA A 241 -32.87 3.24 15.93
C ALA A 241 -34.02 2.66 15.07
N PRO A 242 -35.13 2.24 15.68
CA PRO A 242 -36.29 1.74 14.94
C PRO A 242 -36.96 2.88 14.14
N PRO A 243 -37.61 2.57 13.01
CA PRO A 243 -38.29 3.57 12.19
C PRO A 243 -39.54 4.12 12.92
N PRO A 244 -39.89 5.40 12.72
CA PRO A 244 -41.09 5.96 13.31
C PRO A 244 -42.36 5.44 12.60
N PRO A 245 -43.49 5.29 13.31
CA PRO A 245 -44.73 4.81 12.72
C PRO A 245 -45.51 5.95 12.05
N GLY A 246 -46.09 5.65 10.88
CA GLY A 246 -47.31 6.27 10.38
C GLY A 246 -47.13 7.46 9.44
N ALA A 247 -47.27 7.20 8.14
CA ALA A 247 -47.78 8.20 7.20
C ALA A 247 -49.07 7.63 6.58
N ALA A 248 -50.20 8.18 6.99
CA ALA A 248 -51.48 7.98 6.33
C ALA A 248 -51.94 9.30 5.70
N ALA A 249 -52.12 9.24 4.38
CA ALA A 249 -53.12 9.89 3.51
C ALA A 249 -53.49 11.38 3.63
N GLY A 250 -53.58 12.01 2.45
CA GLY A 250 -54.27 13.28 2.13
C GLY A 250 -53.28 14.35 1.65
N GLY A 251 -53.40 15.05 0.52
CA GLY A 251 -54.51 15.26 -0.41
C GLY A 251 -54.55 16.76 -0.77
N ALA A 252 -54.29 17.08 -2.04
CA ALA A 252 -54.69 18.26 -2.83
C ALA A 252 -54.15 19.70 -2.55
N ASP A 253 -53.99 20.39 -3.70
CA ASP A 253 -54.03 21.84 -4.02
C ASP A 253 -52.83 22.79 -3.74
N GLY A 254 -52.38 23.48 -4.81
CA GLY A 254 -51.49 24.66 -4.80
C GLY A 254 -52.27 25.99 -4.74
N PRO A 255 -51.78 27.15 -5.25
CA PRO A 255 -50.41 27.55 -5.64
C PRO A 255 -49.97 28.97 -5.12
N GLU A 256 -48.78 29.41 -5.55
CA GLU A 256 -48.23 30.79 -5.65
C GLU A 256 -47.81 31.61 -4.40
N GLY A 257 -46.60 32.20 -4.47
CA GLY A 257 -46.12 33.28 -3.60
C GLY A 257 -44.63 33.61 -3.76
N ARG A 258 -44.31 34.80 -4.28
CA ARG A 258 -43.00 35.32 -4.72
C ARG A 258 -42.08 35.85 -3.61
N GLY A 259 -40.77 35.89 -3.92
CA GLY A 259 -39.75 36.82 -3.37
C GLY A 259 -38.83 36.18 -2.31
N ALA A 260 -37.51 36.42 -2.24
CA ALA A 260 -36.63 37.36 -2.91
C ALA A 260 -35.18 36.85 -2.85
N LEU A 261 -34.32 37.48 -3.64
CA LEU A 261 -32.90 37.25 -3.84
C LEU A 261 -32.08 37.29 -2.54
N ASP A 262 -31.13 36.36 -2.39
CA ASP A 262 -29.83 36.70 -1.81
C ASP A 262 -28.70 35.95 -2.53
N VAL A 263 -27.67 36.71 -2.89
CA VAL A 263 -26.49 36.31 -3.66
C VAL A 263 -25.37 36.10 -2.66
N GLY A 264 -24.98 34.84 -2.42
CA GLY A 264 -23.92 34.51 -1.48
C GLY A 264 -23.13 33.28 -1.90
N ALA A 265 -22.07 33.52 -2.67
CA ALA A 265 -20.87 32.70 -2.85
C ALA A 265 -21.04 31.18 -2.88
N GLY A 266 -21.08 30.64 -4.10
CA GLY A 266 -21.05 29.21 -4.39
C GLY A 266 -19.81 28.51 -3.82
N HIS A 267 -20.05 27.61 -2.88
CA HIS A 267 -19.31 26.36 -2.76
C HIS A 267 -20.25 25.25 -3.15
N THR A 268 -20.38 25.03 -4.46
CA THR A 268 -20.91 23.79 -5.01
C THR A 268 -19.95 22.66 -4.63
N PRO A 269 -20.38 21.63 -3.89
CA PRO A 269 -19.65 20.37 -3.89
C PRO A 269 -19.71 19.84 -5.32
N GLU A 270 -18.54 19.52 -5.85
CA GLU A 270 -18.34 19.02 -7.21
C GLU A 270 -19.38 17.96 -7.61
N SER A 271 -19.89 18.13 -8.83
CA SER A 271 -20.89 17.34 -9.55
C SER A 271 -20.40 15.93 -9.94
N SER A 272 -19.79 15.16 -9.04
CA SER A 272 -19.11 13.90 -9.39
C SER A 272 -19.98 12.63 -9.29
N ALA A 273 -21.28 12.76 -9.01
CA ALA A 273 -22.16 11.60 -8.76
C ALA A 273 -22.93 11.10 -9.99
N GLU A 274 -22.99 11.86 -11.09
CA GLU A 274 -23.73 11.46 -12.28
C GLU A 274 -22.99 10.35 -13.06
N GLY A 275 -23.64 9.19 -13.20
CA GLY A 275 -23.19 8.08 -14.04
C GLY A 275 -22.30 7.03 -13.37
N LEU A 276 -22.10 7.06 -12.04
CA LEU A 276 -21.37 6.00 -11.33
C LEU A 276 -22.14 4.68 -11.33
N TRP A 277 -21.45 3.57 -11.60
CA TRP A 277 -22.06 2.24 -11.49
C TRP A 277 -22.35 1.84 -10.04
N LEU A 278 -21.61 2.40 -9.09
CA LEU A 278 -21.82 2.20 -7.67
C LEU A 278 -21.42 3.47 -6.91
N SER A 279 -22.34 4.01 -6.11
CA SER A 279 -22.07 5.16 -5.25
C SER A 279 -21.05 4.83 -4.16
N GLY A 280 -20.16 5.76 -3.82
CA GLY A 280 -19.21 5.60 -2.72
C GLY A 280 -17.85 5.01 -3.09
N PHE A 281 -17.63 4.56 -4.34
CA PHE A 281 -16.27 4.32 -4.83
C PHE A 281 -15.55 5.66 -4.98
N HIS A 282 -14.35 5.74 -4.40
CA HIS A 282 -13.49 6.90 -4.52
C HIS A 282 -12.11 6.43 -5.00
N PRO A 283 -11.67 6.86 -6.19
CA PRO A 283 -10.29 6.66 -6.61
C PRO A 283 -9.33 7.23 -5.56
N ARG A 284 -8.13 6.64 -5.47
CA ARG A 284 -7.11 7.15 -4.55
C ARG A 284 -6.72 8.59 -4.93
N GLU A 285 -6.33 9.38 -3.92
CA GLU A 285 -5.75 10.69 -4.16
C GLU A 285 -4.47 10.57 -5.04
N LYS A 286 -4.34 11.46 -6.03
CA LYS A 286 -3.14 11.57 -6.89
C LYS A 286 -1.86 11.72 -6.06
N VAL A 287 -1.94 12.48 -4.95
CA VAL A 287 -0.81 12.74 -4.06
C VAL A 287 -0.91 11.90 -2.78
N LYS A 288 -0.10 10.85 -2.70
CA LYS A 288 0.07 10.08 -1.46
C LYS A 288 0.89 10.89 -0.46
N ARG A 289 0.25 11.53 0.53
CA ARG A 289 0.96 12.10 1.68
C ARG A 289 1.79 11.01 2.37
N VAL A 290 3.11 11.19 2.46
CA VAL A 290 4.00 10.26 3.16
C VAL A 290 3.74 10.38 4.66
N ARG A 291 2.86 9.51 5.17
CA ARG A 291 2.56 9.40 6.59
C ARG A 291 3.50 8.39 7.24
N ASN A 292 4.71 8.83 7.62
CA ASN A 292 5.70 8.03 8.32
C ASN A 292 5.99 8.69 9.68
N CYS A 293 6.08 7.90 10.75
CA CYS A 293 6.50 8.39 12.06
C CYS A 293 7.88 9.10 12.03
N ALA A 294 8.73 8.80 11.05
CA ALA A 294 10.01 9.49 10.84
C ALA A 294 9.87 10.92 10.28
N ALA A 295 8.72 11.28 9.72
CA ALA A 295 8.41 12.62 9.22
C ALA A 295 7.73 13.50 10.29
N LEU A 296 7.47 12.96 11.49
CA LEU A 296 6.97 13.74 12.62
C LEU A 296 8.05 14.72 13.12
N PRO A 297 7.67 15.90 13.67
CA PRO A 297 8.63 16.84 14.23
C PRO A 297 9.52 16.18 15.29
N ARG A 298 10.83 16.48 15.24
CA ARG A 298 11.82 15.84 16.10
C ARG A 298 11.50 16.01 17.59
N ASP A 299 11.09 17.21 17.98
CA ASP A 299 10.69 17.52 19.37
C ASP A 299 9.49 16.69 19.82
N PHE A 300 8.56 16.39 18.92
CA PHE A 300 7.42 15.53 19.25
C PHE A 300 7.89 14.09 19.49
N ILE A 301 8.75 13.55 18.62
CA ILE A 301 9.32 12.21 18.79
C ILE A 301 10.09 12.13 20.10
N ASP A 302 10.96 13.11 20.37
CA ASP A 302 11.81 13.12 21.56
C ASP A 302 10.98 13.23 22.85
N ARG A 303 9.90 14.05 22.87
CA ARG A 303 8.94 14.07 23.99
C ARG A 303 8.30 12.71 24.26
N VAL A 304 7.80 12.04 23.22
CA VAL A 304 7.16 10.72 23.37
C VAL A 304 8.18 9.68 23.84
N VAL A 305 9.39 9.68 23.26
CA VAL A 305 10.48 8.78 23.68
C VAL A 305 10.83 9.01 25.16
N LEU A 306 10.96 10.26 25.59
CA LEU A 306 11.28 10.59 26.98
C LEU A 306 10.19 10.12 27.95
N GLN A 307 8.91 10.37 27.60
CA GLN A 307 7.77 9.93 28.40
C GLN A 307 7.74 8.41 28.56
N VAL A 308 7.90 7.67 27.46
CA VAL A 308 7.92 6.19 27.51
C VAL A 308 9.12 5.67 28.30
N ALA A 309 10.29 6.29 28.17
CA ALA A 309 11.46 5.90 28.95
C ALA A 309 11.25 6.13 30.46
N ASN A 310 10.65 7.26 30.86
CA ASN A 310 10.34 7.56 32.26
C ASN A 310 9.32 6.59 32.86
N LEU A 311 8.32 6.18 32.06
CA LEU A 311 7.37 5.15 32.46
C LEU A 311 8.07 3.81 32.72
N LEU A 312 9.00 3.40 31.85
CA LEU A 312 9.78 2.18 32.03
C LEU A 312 10.71 2.27 33.26
N LEU A 313 11.18 3.46 33.62
CA LEU A 313 12.01 3.70 34.81
C LEU A 313 11.20 3.81 36.12
N GLY A 314 9.89 3.57 36.09
CA GLY A 314 9.07 3.47 37.29
C GLY A 314 8.33 4.75 37.70
N GLY A 315 8.27 5.77 36.85
CA GLY A 315 7.26 6.86 36.89
C GLY A 315 7.14 7.74 38.14
N LYS A 316 7.91 7.53 39.23
CA LYS A 316 7.79 8.29 40.49
C LYS A 316 9.13 8.51 41.22
N GLN A 317 10.14 9.05 40.52
CA GLN A 317 11.42 9.43 41.14
C GLN A 317 11.92 10.79 40.63
N LEU A 318 11.14 11.85 40.88
CA LEU A 318 11.66 13.22 40.83
C LEU A 318 11.65 13.95 42.17
N ASN A 319 11.19 13.32 43.26
CA ASN A 319 11.26 13.92 44.61
C ASN A 319 11.81 12.91 45.64
N MET A 320 13.13 12.77 45.72
CA MET A 320 13.85 12.64 46.99
C MET A 320 15.36 12.54 46.73
N ARG A 321 16.10 13.62 47.03
CA ARG A 321 17.53 13.52 47.36
C ARG A 321 17.63 12.86 48.74
N SER A 322 17.67 11.53 48.80
CA SER A 322 18.14 10.82 49.99
C SER A 322 19.57 10.35 49.74
N SER A 323 20.49 11.16 50.23
CA SER A 323 21.87 10.80 50.54
C SER A 323 21.89 9.52 51.38
N GLN A 324 22.34 8.39 50.80
CA GLN A 324 22.94 7.28 51.55
C GLN A 324 23.66 6.28 50.64
N SER A 325 24.93 6.04 50.99
CA SER A 325 25.77 4.85 50.79
C SER A 325 26.03 4.31 49.36
N ARG A 326 27.28 4.50 48.91
CA ARG A 326 27.90 3.89 47.72
C ARG A 326 28.11 2.39 47.92
N SER A 327 27.08 1.60 47.64
CA SER A 327 27.21 0.23 47.12
C SER A 327 27.15 0.30 45.59
N ALA A 328 27.89 -0.54 44.87
CA ALA A 328 27.95 -0.56 43.40
C ALA A 328 26.55 -0.85 42.80
N LYS A 329 25.75 0.20 42.63
CA LYS A 329 24.38 0.12 42.11
C LYS A 329 24.43 -0.42 40.68
N ALA A 330 23.80 -1.57 40.47
CA ALA A 330 23.55 -2.08 39.13
C ALA A 330 22.73 -1.05 38.32
N TRP A 331 23.15 -0.77 37.09
CA TRP A 331 22.47 0.17 36.18
C TRP A 331 20.98 -0.16 36.05
N ASN A 332 20.11 0.83 36.26
CA ASN A 332 18.66 0.67 36.25
C ASN A 332 18.17 0.33 34.84
N ARG A 333 17.77 -0.93 34.63
CA ARG A 333 17.27 -1.41 33.34
C ARG A 333 15.80 -1.04 33.08
N GLY A 334 15.11 -0.50 34.07
CA GLY A 334 13.67 -0.29 34.04
C GLY A 334 12.88 -1.61 33.96
N GLY A 335 11.56 -1.47 33.86
CA GLY A 335 10.62 -2.57 33.62
C GLY A 335 10.39 -2.87 32.14
N SER A 336 9.41 -3.72 31.87
CA SER A 336 8.93 -4.07 30.53
C SER A 336 7.43 -3.85 30.47
N LEU A 337 6.98 -3.00 29.55
CA LEU A 337 5.57 -2.67 29.37
C LEU A 337 5.07 -3.18 28.01
N SER A 338 3.85 -3.68 27.98
CA SER A 338 3.13 -3.95 26.74
C SER A 338 2.82 -2.65 26.00
N LEU A 339 2.68 -2.72 24.68
CA LEU A 339 2.25 -1.56 23.87
C LEU A 339 0.90 -0.99 24.33
N ALA A 340 0.02 -1.81 24.91
CA ALA A 340 -1.26 -1.38 25.46
C ALA A 340 -1.09 -0.59 26.77
N GLU A 341 -0.15 -0.98 27.64
CA GLU A 341 0.23 -0.21 28.83
C GLU A 341 0.83 1.13 28.45
N VAL A 342 1.81 1.13 27.53
CA VAL A 342 2.41 2.39 27.04
C VAL A 342 1.35 3.29 26.42
N ALA A 343 0.43 2.74 25.62
CA ALA A 343 -0.62 3.54 25.01
C ALA A 343 -1.61 4.13 26.01
N ARG A 344 -1.86 3.51 27.17
CA ARG A 344 -2.76 4.05 28.20
C ARG A 344 -2.21 5.29 28.89
N GLU A 345 -0.89 5.39 28.98
CA GLU A 345 -0.18 6.48 29.65
C GLU A 345 0.15 7.67 28.73
N LEU A 346 -0.09 7.53 27.43
CA LEU A 346 0.04 8.63 26.46
C LEU A 346 -1.29 9.37 26.32
N ASP A 347 -1.23 10.69 26.18
CA ASP A 347 -2.43 11.52 25.99
C ASP A 347 -3.15 11.20 24.66
N ARG A 348 -4.44 11.52 24.63
CA ARG A 348 -5.31 11.19 23.49
C ARG A 348 -4.85 11.86 22.19
N ASP A 349 -4.26 13.04 22.25
CA ASP A 349 -3.85 13.79 21.05
C ASP A 349 -2.56 13.23 20.45
N THR A 350 -1.61 12.85 21.31
CA THR A 350 -0.40 12.09 20.93
C THR A 350 -0.78 10.78 20.25
N LEU A 351 -1.71 10.00 20.82
CA LEU A 351 -2.16 8.75 20.22
C LEU A 351 -2.89 8.96 18.89
N ARG A 352 -3.77 9.97 18.79
CA ARG A 352 -4.43 10.32 17.53
C ARG A 352 -3.41 10.67 16.45
N ARG A 353 -2.40 11.47 16.81
CA ARG A 353 -1.32 11.88 15.89
C ARG A 353 -0.49 10.68 15.44
N LEU A 354 -0.11 9.78 16.36
CA LEU A 354 0.59 8.55 16.01
C LEU A 354 -0.27 7.61 15.16
N ARG A 355 -1.57 7.46 15.43
CA ARG A 355 -2.50 6.62 14.64
C ARG A 355 -2.69 7.14 13.21
N ARG A 356 -2.53 8.44 12.99
CA ARG A 356 -2.58 9.04 11.64
C ARG A 356 -1.35 8.68 10.79
N GLU A 357 -0.26 8.26 11.43
CA GLU A 357 0.97 7.80 10.77
C GLU A 357 0.98 6.28 10.52
N ARG A 358 1.57 5.84 9.40
CA ARG A 358 1.68 4.40 9.11
C ARG A 358 2.54 3.71 10.17
N GLY A 359 1.93 2.74 10.87
CA GLY A 359 2.59 1.90 11.87
C GLY A 359 2.52 2.40 13.32
N GLY A 360 2.08 3.64 13.53
CA GLY A 360 1.76 4.20 14.85
C GLY A 360 2.86 4.10 15.91
N LEU A 361 2.42 4.00 17.17
CA LEU A 361 3.30 3.95 18.35
C LEU A 361 4.35 2.84 18.26
N ARG A 362 3.96 1.64 17.81
CA ARG A 362 4.88 0.51 17.68
C ARG A 362 6.06 0.84 16.74
N THR A 363 5.77 1.46 15.60
CA THR A 363 6.81 1.84 14.63
C THR A 363 7.68 2.97 15.15
N LEU A 364 7.10 3.97 15.83
CA LEU A 364 7.88 5.02 16.49
C LEU A 364 8.92 4.46 17.47
N LEU A 365 8.49 3.53 18.34
CA LEU A 365 9.36 2.91 19.34
C LEU A 365 10.42 2.01 18.70
N ARG A 366 10.06 1.27 17.64
CA ARG A 366 11.03 0.50 16.84
C ARG A 366 12.07 1.37 16.13
N ASN A 367 11.66 2.52 15.61
CA ASN A 367 12.56 3.47 14.95
C ASN A 367 13.45 4.21 15.97
N SER A 368 13.02 4.29 17.22
CA SER A 368 13.81 4.82 18.36
C SER A 368 14.72 3.74 18.93
N SER A 369 15.38 3.01 18.04
CA SER A 369 16.18 1.82 18.35
C SER A 369 17.37 2.10 19.27
N GLN A 370 17.84 3.35 19.34
CA GLN A 370 18.86 3.72 20.31
C GLN A 370 18.40 3.44 21.75
N VAL A 371 17.12 3.69 22.04
CA VAL A 371 16.56 3.73 23.40
C VAL A 371 15.78 2.45 23.73
N PHE A 372 14.97 1.96 22.80
CA PHE A 372 14.04 0.88 23.06
C PHE A 372 14.40 -0.42 22.34
N HIS A 373 14.10 -1.53 23.01
CA HIS A 373 14.02 -2.85 22.42
C HIS A 373 12.55 -3.29 22.42
N VAL A 374 12.00 -3.57 21.22
CA VAL A 374 10.58 -3.91 21.03
C VAL A 374 10.45 -5.32 20.46
N LEU A 375 10.12 -6.28 21.32
CA LEU A 375 9.96 -7.71 21.01
C LEU A 375 8.61 -8.21 21.56
N ASP A 376 7.91 -9.04 20.79
CA ASP A 376 6.65 -9.69 21.20
C ASP A 376 5.58 -8.75 21.80
N GLY A 377 5.49 -7.54 21.24
CA GLY A 377 4.52 -6.53 21.69
C GLY A 377 4.84 -5.87 23.02
N ARG A 378 6.02 -6.13 23.59
CA ARG A 378 6.56 -5.48 24.78
C ARG A 378 7.71 -4.54 24.44
N VAL A 379 7.90 -3.54 25.28
CA VAL A 379 8.87 -2.46 25.15
C VAL A 379 9.68 -2.42 26.44
N ARG A 380 11.00 -2.43 26.31
CA ARG A 380 11.95 -2.22 27.41
C ARG A 380 13.05 -1.26 26.97
N LEU A 381 13.77 -0.68 27.93
CA LEU A 381 15.01 0.04 27.63
C LEU A 381 16.05 -0.93 27.07
N ARG A 382 16.78 -0.47 26.07
CA ARG A 382 17.84 -1.24 25.42
C ARG A 382 19.10 -1.22 26.30
N ASP A 383 19.54 -2.39 26.76
CA ASP A 383 20.85 -2.54 27.40
C ASP A 383 21.88 -2.97 26.36
N TRP A 384 22.76 -2.06 26.00
CA TRP A 384 23.78 -2.28 24.97
C TRP A 384 24.88 -3.27 25.39
N ARG A 385 24.97 -3.69 26.66
CA ARG A 385 25.87 -4.77 27.09
C ARG A 385 25.38 -6.16 26.70
N GLU A 386 24.07 -6.32 26.51
CA GLU A 386 23.46 -7.60 26.13
C GLU A 386 23.64 -7.90 24.63
N GLU A 387 24.10 -6.92 23.85
CA GLU A 387 24.51 -7.17 22.48
C GLU A 387 25.79 -7.98 22.49
N ARG A 388 25.68 -9.25 22.04
CA ARG A 388 26.81 -10.17 21.90
C ARG A 388 28.00 -9.43 21.26
N PRO A 389 29.23 -9.62 21.77
CA PRO A 389 30.42 -9.19 21.05
C PRO A 389 30.34 -9.75 19.62
N ARG A 390 30.39 -8.87 18.63
CA ARG A 390 30.25 -9.25 17.22
C ARG A 390 31.28 -10.32 16.88
N LYS A 391 30.82 -11.51 16.49
CA LYS A 391 31.69 -12.51 15.85
C LYS A 391 32.31 -11.85 14.61
N GLU A 392 33.58 -12.10 14.36
CA GLU A 392 34.36 -11.56 13.22
C GLU A 392 33.81 -11.89 11.82
N LYS A 393 32.69 -12.62 11.74
CA LYS A 393 32.02 -13.10 10.52
C LYS A 393 30.86 -12.21 10.04
N GLU A 394 30.89 -10.89 10.24
CA GLU A 394 29.93 -10.00 9.54
C GLU A 394 30.52 -9.53 8.19
N PRO A 395 29.71 -9.48 7.12
CA PRO A 395 30.17 -9.04 5.80
C PRO A 395 30.70 -7.60 5.83
N GLU A 396 31.79 -7.32 5.11
CA GLU A 396 32.52 -6.04 5.14
C GLU A 396 31.64 -4.80 4.96
N ALA A 397 30.57 -4.91 4.17
CA ALA A 397 29.61 -3.84 3.94
C ALA A 397 28.94 -3.32 5.23
N LYS A 398 28.61 -4.22 6.18
CA LYS A 398 28.02 -3.84 7.48
C LYS A 398 29.05 -3.25 8.44
N ARG A 399 30.29 -3.73 8.40
CA ARG A 399 31.42 -3.15 9.15
C ARG A 399 31.70 -1.71 8.70
N ARG A 400 31.66 -1.43 7.39
CA ARG A 400 31.83 -0.08 6.82
C ARG A 400 30.69 0.87 7.24
N LEU A 401 29.43 0.45 7.14
CA LEU A 401 28.27 1.24 7.58
C LEU A 401 28.30 1.62 9.07
N PHE A 402 28.82 0.74 9.93
CA PHE A 402 28.93 1.01 11.36
C PHE A 402 30.06 1.99 11.68
N SER A 403 31.20 1.90 10.97
CA SER A 403 32.28 2.88 11.05
C SER A 403 31.81 4.28 10.61
N GLU A 404 31.00 4.35 9.55
CA GLU A 404 30.44 5.59 9.00
C GLU A 404 29.37 6.24 9.91
N THR A 405 28.73 5.47 10.80
CA THR A 405 27.69 5.97 11.72
C THR A 405 28.17 6.14 13.16
N PHE A 406 29.41 5.77 13.47
CA PHE A 406 30.00 5.87 14.80
C PHE A 406 30.08 7.33 15.27
N LYS A 407 29.53 7.61 16.46
CA LYS A 407 29.53 8.93 17.11
C LYS A 407 28.90 10.05 16.27
N THR A 408 28.06 9.72 15.29
CA THR A 408 27.36 10.73 14.46
C THR A 408 26.13 11.34 15.12
N ARG A 409 25.71 10.80 16.27
CA ARG A 409 24.56 11.24 17.07
C ARG A 409 24.89 11.21 18.55
N ILE A 410 24.30 12.12 19.31
CA ILE A 410 24.40 12.15 20.77
C ILE A 410 23.75 10.91 21.38
N CYS A 411 24.38 10.38 22.42
CA CYS A 411 23.91 9.26 23.21
C CYS A 411 22.71 9.69 24.07
N TRP A 412 21.55 9.09 23.79
CA TRP A 412 20.31 9.34 24.52
C TRP A 412 20.46 8.94 25.99
N PHE A 413 21.08 7.79 26.29
CA PHE A 413 21.27 7.35 27.66
C PHE A 413 22.21 8.25 28.45
N PHE A 414 23.26 8.79 27.82
CA PHE A 414 24.13 9.79 28.44
C PHE A 414 23.36 11.06 28.81
N THR A 415 22.43 11.48 27.95
CA THR A 415 21.73 12.76 28.10
C THR A 415 20.52 12.67 29.03
N HIS A 416 19.81 11.54 29.02
CA HIS A 416 18.47 11.44 29.61
C HIS A 416 18.28 10.31 30.64
N HIS A 417 19.18 9.34 30.71
CA HIS A 417 19.05 8.26 31.69
C HIS A 417 19.60 8.70 33.05
N PRO A 418 18.92 8.43 34.18
CA PRO A 418 19.36 8.88 35.50
C PRO A 418 20.74 8.32 35.91
N ASP A 419 21.04 7.09 35.50
CA ASP A 419 22.35 6.46 35.75
C ASP A 419 23.38 6.73 34.63
N GLY A 420 23.02 7.57 33.65
CA GLY A 420 23.82 7.79 32.44
C GLY A 420 23.90 6.58 31.52
N CYS A 421 24.84 6.63 30.56
CA CYS A 421 25.07 5.52 29.64
C CYS A 421 25.76 4.36 30.35
N VAL A 422 25.26 3.15 30.11
CA VAL A 422 25.81 1.92 30.68
C VAL A 422 27.16 1.49 30.07
N LEU A 423 27.50 2.03 28.90
CA LEU A 423 28.77 1.78 28.24
C LEU A 423 29.79 2.88 28.57
N PRO A 424 31.08 2.54 28.75
CA PRO A 424 32.16 3.50 28.67
C PRO A 424 32.14 4.27 27.35
N SER A 425 32.61 5.52 27.35
CA SER A 425 32.45 6.40 26.19
C SER A 425 33.14 5.87 24.92
N ASP A 426 34.33 5.33 25.06
CA ASP A 426 35.11 4.69 23.99
C ASP A 426 34.38 3.49 23.35
N ARG A 427 33.51 2.82 24.11
CA ARG A 427 32.75 1.65 23.65
C ARG A 427 31.32 1.98 23.20
N CYS A 428 30.83 3.19 23.48
CA CYS A 428 29.49 3.61 23.07
C CYS A 428 29.49 4.04 21.60
N PRO A 429 28.60 3.51 20.74
CA PRO A 429 28.50 3.94 19.35
C PRO A 429 27.95 5.36 19.17
N PHE A 430 27.47 5.99 20.25
CA PHE A 430 26.90 7.34 20.26
C PHE A 430 27.75 8.29 21.10
N ALA A 431 27.75 9.58 20.76
CA ALA A 431 28.61 10.59 21.37
C ALA A 431 28.13 10.96 22.79
N HIS A 432 29.03 10.90 23.77
CA HIS A 432 28.78 11.34 25.15
C HIS A 432 29.08 12.83 25.27
N GLY A 433 28.28 13.63 24.57
CA GLY A 433 28.40 15.09 24.52
C GLY A 433 28.93 15.61 23.17
N PRO A 434 28.89 16.95 22.97
CA PRO A 434 29.22 17.57 21.68
C PRO A 434 30.67 17.34 21.23
N GLY A 435 31.61 17.22 22.16
CA GLY A 435 33.03 17.04 21.86
C GLY A 435 33.38 15.70 21.20
N GLU A 436 32.50 14.70 21.29
CA GLU A 436 32.68 13.41 20.62
C GLU A 436 31.89 13.30 19.31
N LEU A 437 31.05 14.30 18.99
CA LEU A 437 30.14 14.24 17.87
C LEU A 437 30.91 14.36 16.55
N ARG A 438 30.76 13.36 15.68
CA ARG A 438 31.38 13.33 14.36
C ARG A 438 30.39 13.79 13.28
N PRO A 439 30.84 14.53 12.26
CA PRO A 439 29.98 14.86 11.13
C PRO A 439 29.52 13.59 10.42
N ALA A 440 28.23 13.52 10.08
CA ALA A 440 27.71 12.41 9.30
C ALA A 440 28.35 12.42 7.91
N THR A 441 29.02 11.34 7.52
CA THR A 441 29.54 11.18 6.15
C THR A 441 28.38 10.94 5.19
N THR A 442 27.72 12.01 4.75
CA THR A 442 26.80 11.92 3.61
C THR A 442 27.63 11.62 2.37
N ARG A 443 27.45 10.43 1.77
CA ARG A 443 27.89 10.22 0.39
C ARG A 443 27.27 11.34 -0.46
N LYS A 444 28.11 12.24 -0.99
CA LYS A 444 27.71 13.11 -2.09
C LYS A 444 27.14 12.18 -3.17
N LYS A 445 25.84 12.28 -3.45
CA LYS A 445 25.29 11.77 -4.70
C LYS A 445 26.18 12.37 -5.79
N LYS A 446 26.90 11.54 -6.54
CA LYS A 446 27.54 12.00 -7.77
C LYS A 446 26.41 12.59 -8.62
N GLN A 447 26.42 13.91 -8.80
CA GLN A 447 25.67 14.53 -9.89
C GLN A 447 26.27 13.96 -11.18
N PRO A 448 25.47 13.38 -12.08
CA PRO A 448 25.94 13.12 -13.42
C PRO A 448 26.20 14.49 -14.09
N LEU A 449 27.40 14.64 -14.64
CA LEU A 449 27.73 15.66 -15.63
C LEU A 449 26.96 15.40 -16.92
#